data_AF-W5XI01-F1
#
_entry.id   AF-W5XI01-F1
#
_cell.length_a   1.000
_cell.length_b   1.000
_cell.length_c   1.000
_cell.angle_alpha   90.00
_cell.angle_beta   90.00
_cell.angle_gamma   90.00
#
_symmetry.space_group_name_H-M   'P 1'
#
loop_
_entity.id
_entity.type
_entity.pdbx_description
1 polymer ?
#
loop_
_entity_poly.entity_id
_entity_poly.type
_entity_poly.pdbx_seq_one_letter_code
_entity_poly.pdbx_strand_id
1 'polypeptide(L)'
;MAINVPTTWIASGSHDFDSRMFAAINDMLLDMLAAVARRDYEQRRERQRQGISKAQKEGRYKGRQANKERYDAINRLLDSGSSWSQVQKIMACSRGTISSAVKSRKLNAI
;
A
#
# COMPACT_ATOMS: atom_id res chain seq x y z
N MET A 1 -7.29 25.03 -13.40
CA MET A 1 -6.93 25.14 -11.97
C MET A 1 -5.74 26.08 -11.89
N ALA A 2 -5.94 27.34 -11.51
CA ALA A 2 -4.84 28.29 -11.41
C ALA A 2 -4.06 28.01 -10.12
N ILE A 3 -2.77 27.69 -10.26
CA ILE A 3 -1.84 27.56 -9.14
C ILE A 3 -1.48 28.96 -8.65
N ASN A 4 -1.76 29.26 -7.38
CA ASN A 4 -1.47 30.58 -6.79
C ASN A 4 0.05 30.72 -6.58
N VAL A 5 0.70 31.38 -7.52
CA VAL A 5 2.11 31.78 -7.40
C VAL A 5 2.19 33.29 -7.14
N PRO A 6 3.24 33.77 -6.43
CA PRO A 6 3.34 35.19 -6.04
C PRO A 6 3.22 36.21 -7.19
N THR A 7 3.48 35.79 -8.43
CA THR A 7 3.43 36.60 -9.65
C THR A 7 2.03 36.71 -10.26
N THR A 8 1.07 35.86 -9.88
CA THR A 8 -0.27 35.81 -10.49
C THR A 8 -1.04 37.12 -10.32
N TRP A 9 -0.81 37.87 -9.24
CA TRP A 9 -1.46 39.16 -8.98
C TRP A 9 -0.76 40.36 -9.63
N ILE A 10 0.52 40.22 -10.00
CA ILE A 10 1.37 41.32 -10.52
C ILE A 10 1.14 41.54 -12.02
N ALA A 11 0.61 40.54 -12.73
CA ALA A 11 0.37 40.59 -14.18
C ALA A 11 -0.82 41.48 -14.62
N SER A 12 -1.60 42.06 -13.69
CA SER A 12 -2.82 42.81 -14.01
C SER A 12 -2.60 44.26 -14.46
N GLY A 13 -1.35 44.70 -14.66
CA GLY A 13 -1.04 46.08 -15.10
C GLY A 13 0.32 46.29 -15.77
N SER A 14 0.95 45.25 -16.32
CA SER A 14 2.35 45.30 -16.76
C SER A 14 2.55 45.23 -18.28
N HIS A 15 3.57 45.93 -18.81
CA HIS A 15 3.99 45.94 -20.22
C HIS A 15 4.41 44.53 -20.71
N ASP A 16 4.35 44.26 -22.03
CA ASP A 16 4.72 42.98 -22.67
C ASP A 16 6.04 42.35 -22.19
N PHE A 17 7.03 43.19 -21.86
CA PHE A 17 8.34 42.74 -21.35
C PHE A 17 8.22 42.07 -19.98
N ASP A 18 7.54 42.71 -19.04
CA ASP A 18 7.34 42.20 -17.67
C ASP A 18 6.53 40.91 -17.69
N SER A 19 5.52 40.81 -18.55
CA SER A 19 4.72 39.60 -18.75
C SER A 19 5.59 38.40 -19.17
N ARG A 20 6.51 38.61 -20.12
CA ARG A 20 7.44 37.56 -20.57
C ARG A 20 8.45 37.17 -19.48
N MET A 21 8.90 38.12 -18.68
CA MET A 21 9.76 37.83 -17.52
C MET A 21 9.03 37.02 -16.45
N PHE A 22 7.80 37.40 -16.09
CA PHE A 22 7.00 36.66 -15.10
C PHE A 22 6.64 35.26 -15.58
N ALA A 23 6.34 35.08 -16.87
CA ALA A 23 6.13 33.76 -17.45
C ALA A 23 7.39 32.87 -17.30
N ALA A 24 8.57 33.40 -17.67
CA ALA A 24 9.82 32.65 -17.55
C ALA A 24 10.18 32.29 -16.10
N ILE A 25 9.94 33.20 -15.15
CA ILE A 25 10.14 32.93 -13.72
C ILE A 25 9.18 31.84 -13.24
N ASN A 26 7.91 31.89 -13.65
CA ASN A 26 6.92 30.89 -13.27
C ASN A 26 7.26 29.51 -13.80
N ASP A 27 7.68 29.42 -15.06
CA ASP A 27 8.10 28.15 -15.67
C ASP A 27 9.29 27.57 -14.92
N MET A 28 10.32 28.39 -14.64
CA MET A 28 11.49 27.93 -13.86
C MET A 28 11.11 27.50 -12.44
N LEU A 29 10.18 28.19 -11.78
CA LEU A 29 9.69 27.81 -10.45
C LEU A 29 8.94 26.47 -10.50
N LEU A 30 8.11 26.24 -11.52
CA LEU A 30 7.41 24.98 -11.71
C LEU A 30 8.39 23.83 -11.97
N ASP A 31 9.41 24.05 -12.79
CA ASP A 31 10.45 23.06 -13.07
C ASP A 31 11.27 22.74 -11.80
N MET A 32 11.60 23.76 -11.01
CA MET A 32 12.29 23.56 -9.74
C MET A 32 11.44 22.75 -8.76
N LEU A 33 10.15 23.07 -8.61
CA LEU A 33 9.23 22.32 -7.77
C LEU A 33 9.08 20.87 -8.24
N ALA A 34 8.99 20.64 -9.55
CA ALA A 34 8.95 19.31 -10.13
C ALA A 34 10.23 18.52 -9.84
N ALA A 35 11.40 19.14 -9.96
CA ALA A 35 12.69 18.53 -9.67
C ALA A 35 12.82 18.16 -8.18
N VAL A 36 12.41 19.06 -7.27
CA VAL A 36 12.41 18.80 -5.82
C VAL A 36 11.45 17.65 -5.48
N ALA A 37 10.22 17.68 -6.01
CA ALA A 37 9.23 16.64 -5.76
C ALA A 37 9.71 15.26 -6.22
N ARG A 38 10.39 15.19 -7.38
CA ARG A 38 10.99 13.96 -7.89
C ARG A 38 12.10 13.45 -6.97
N ARG A 39 13.05 14.31 -6.58
CA ARG A 39 14.13 13.96 -5.66
C ARG A 39 13.59 13.41 -4.34
N ASP A 40 12.59 14.07 -3.79
CA ASP A 40 11.93 13.66 -2.55
C ASP A 40 11.28 12.28 -2.66
N TYR A 41 10.61 12.01 -3.79
CA TYR A 41 9.99 10.72 -4.08
C TYR A 41 11.04 9.60 -4.15
N GLU A 42 12.12 9.82 -4.91
CA GLU A 42 13.22 8.86 -5.05
C GLU A 42 13.87 8.58 -3.70
N GLN A 43 14.11 9.61 -2.88
CA GLN A 43 14.66 9.45 -1.53
C GLN A 43 13.73 8.68 -0.58
N ARG A 44 12.41 8.88 -0.66
CA ARG A 44 11.43 8.09 0.13
C ARG A 44 11.47 6.63 -0.28
N ARG A 45 11.51 6.33 -1.58
CA ARG A 45 11.59 4.97 -2.12
C ARG A 45 12.86 4.26 -1.68
N GLU A 46 14.00 4.93 -1.72
CA GLU A 46 15.28 4.35 -1.30
C GLU A 46 15.30 4.05 0.20
N ARG A 47 14.81 4.96 1.05
CA ARG A 47 14.67 4.69 2.50
C ARG A 47 13.71 3.54 2.79
N GLN A 48 12.59 3.47 2.07
CA GLN A 48 11.66 2.36 2.20
C GLN A 48 12.33 1.03 1.83
N ARG A 49 13.10 1.00 0.73
CA ARG A 49 13.84 -0.19 0.27
C ARG A 49 14.87 -0.65 1.32
N GLN A 50 15.62 0.28 1.89
CA GLN A 50 16.58 -0.01 2.97
C GLN A 50 15.88 -0.57 4.21
N GLY A 51 14.75 0.04 4.61
CA GLY A 51 13.93 -0.44 5.73
C GLY A 51 13.38 -1.84 5.50
N ILE A 52 12.84 -2.12 4.30
CA ILE A 52 12.37 -3.45 3.90
C ILE A 52 13.52 -4.45 3.95
N SER A 53 14.68 -4.14 3.36
CA SER A 53 15.83 -5.04 3.35
C SER A 53 16.29 -5.40 4.77
N LYS A 54 16.35 -4.41 5.67
CA LYS A 54 16.66 -4.64 7.08
C LYS A 54 15.63 -5.53 7.76
N ALA A 55 14.35 -5.22 7.62
CA ALA A 55 13.27 -6.02 8.22
C ALA A 55 13.15 -7.44 7.63
N GLN A 56 13.54 -7.65 6.37
CA GLN A 56 13.68 -8.98 5.77
C GLN A 56 14.83 -9.77 6.39
N LYS A 57 16.01 -9.16 6.56
CA LYS A 57 17.16 -9.78 7.26
C LYS A 57 16.82 -10.14 8.70
N GLU A 58 16.04 -9.32 9.38
CA GLU A 58 15.54 -9.57 10.74
C GLU A 58 14.37 -10.58 10.78
N GLY A 59 13.90 -11.10 9.65
CA GLY A 59 12.82 -12.09 9.59
C GLY A 59 11.43 -11.56 10.03
N ARG A 60 11.21 -10.24 9.98
CA ARG A 60 9.95 -9.61 10.43
C ARG A 60 8.80 -9.84 9.46
N TYR A 61 9.08 -10.02 8.17
CA TYR A 61 8.08 -10.32 7.16
C TYR A 61 7.67 -11.79 7.20
N LYS A 62 6.61 -12.10 7.96
CA LYS A 62 6.05 -13.45 8.07
C LYS A 62 4.86 -13.71 7.13
N GLY A 63 4.47 -12.71 6.34
CA GLY A 63 3.27 -12.75 5.50
C GLY A 63 1.97 -12.76 6.33
N ARG A 64 0.83 -13.01 5.66
CA ARG A 64 -0.48 -13.12 6.32
C ARG A 64 -0.50 -14.36 7.21
N GLN A 65 -0.60 -14.16 8.52
CA GLN A 65 -0.73 -15.26 9.48
C GLN A 65 -2.13 -15.88 9.38
N ALA A 66 -2.19 -17.20 9.51
CA ALA A 66 -3.44 -17.92 9.62
C ALA A 66 -4.14 -17.56 10.94
N ASN A 67 -5.46 -17.42 10.91
CA ASN A 67 -6.26 -17.30 12.12
C ASN A 67 -6.44 -18.71 12.71
N LYS A 68 -5.67 -19.01 13.77
CA LYS A 68 -5.64 -20.32 14.41
C LYS A 68 -6.99 -20.71 14.99
N GLU A 69 -7.65 -19.79 15.72
CA GLU A 69 -8.97 -20.03 16.32
C GLU A 69 -10.01 -20.41 15.27
N ARG A 70 -10.01 -19.72 14.12
CA ARG A 70 -10.91 -20.04 13.01
C ARG A 70 -10.62 -21.42 12.43
N TYR A 71 -9.34 -21.80 12.31
CA TYR A 71 -8.96 -23.12 11.82
C TYR A 71 -9.36 -24.22 12.80
N ASP A 72 -9.20 -23.99 14.10
CA ASP A 72 -9.61 -24.93 15.14
C ASP A 72 -11.13 -25.13 15.13
N ALA A 73 -11.90 -24.06 14.99
CA ALA A 73 -13.36 -24.15 14.86
C ALA A 73 -13.78 -24.95 13.60
N ILE A 74 -13.14 -24.70 12.46
CA ILE A 74 -13.38 -25.45 11.22
C ILE A 74 -13.06 -26.95 11.42
N ASN A 75 -11.92 -27.26 12.03
CA ASN A 75 -11.50 -28.63 12.26
C ASN A 75 -12.46 -29.36 13.22
N ARG A 76 -12.92 -28.72 14.29
CA ARG A 76 -13.93 -29.27 15.21
C ARG A 76 -15.25 -29.59 14.50
N LEU A 77 -15.72 -28.70 13.60
CA LEU A 77 -16.93 -28.95 12.82
C LEU A 77 -16.75 -30.11 11.84
N LEU A 78 -15.56 -30.27 11.27
CA LEU A 78 -15.25 -31.42 10.40
C LEU A 78 -15.19 -32.72 11.21
N ASP A 79 -14.63 -32.68 12.42
CA ASP A 79 -14.53 -33.84 13.31
C ASP A 79 -15.92 -34.25 13.84
N SER A 80 -16.87 -33.30 13.96
CA SER A 80 -18.27 -33.60 14.27
C SER A 80 -19.06 -34.18 13.08
N GLY A 81 -18.41 -34.48 11.95
CA GLY A 81 -19.03 -35.06 10.75
C GLY A 81 -19.72 -34.05 9.83
N SER A 82 -19.54 -32.74 10.03
CA SER A 82 -20.17 -31.74 9.16
C SER A 82 -19.59 -31.78 7.75
N SER A 83 -20.47 -31.71 6.74
CA SER A 83 -20.02 -31.60 5.35
C SER A 83 -19.32 -30.26 5.07
N TRP A 84 -18.45 -30.22 4.06
CA TRP A 84 -17.73 -28.99 3.71
C TRP A 84 -18.68 -27.83 3.35
N SER A 85 -19.79 -28.11 2.66
CA SER A 85 -20.77 -27.08 2.30
C SER A 85 -21.46 -26.50 3.54
N GLN A 86 -21.72 -27.33 4.54
CA GLN A 86 -22.28 -26.90 5.83
C GLN A 86 -21.27 -26.06 6.62
N VAL A 87 -20.00 -26.46 6.66
CA VAL A 87 -18.93 -25.66 7.28
C VAL A 87 -18.77 -24.30 6.59
N GLN A 88 -18.83 -24.25 5.26
CA GLN A 88 -18.78 -22.98 4.52
C GLN A 88 -19.92 -22.03 4.91
N LYS A 89 -21.14 -22.56 5.06
CA LYS A 89 -22.32 -21.78 5.45
C LYS A 89 -22.23 -21.29 6.90
N ILE A 90 -21.87 -22.17 7.83
CA ILE A 90 -21.77 -21.85 9.27
C ILE A 90 -20.64 -20.86 9.55
N MET A 91 -19.45 -21.09 8.99
CA MET A 91 -18.25 -20.30 9.27
C MET A 91 -18.03 -19.14 8.29
N ALA A 92 -18.99 -18.90 7.40
CA ALA A 92 -18.93 -17.90 6.32
C ALA A 92 -17.55 -17.86 5.63
N CYS A 93 -17.09 -19.01 5.14
CA CYS A 93 -15.75 -19.18 4.60
C CYS A 93 -15.74 -19.87 3.23
N SER A 94 -14.69 -19.62 2.44
CA SER A 94 -14.47 -20.31 1.18
C SER A 94 -13.91 -21.72 1.40
N ARG A 95 -14.10 -22.61 0.41
CA ARG A 95 -13.48 -23.96 0.40
C ARG A 95 -11.96 -23.89 0.54
N GLY A 96 -11.34 -22.84 0.03
CA GLY A 96 -9.90 -22.61 0.16
C GLY A 96 -9.47 -22.44 1.62
N THR A 97 -10.24 -21.71 2.42
CA THR A 97 -9.97 -21.55 3.86
C THR A 97 -10.08 -22.89 4.60
N ILE A 98 -11.08 -23.72 4.26
CA ILE A 98 -11.24 -25.06 4.84
C ILE A 98 -10.05 -25.95 4.47
N SER A 99 -9.65 -25.95 3.20
CA SER A 99 -8.48 -26.70 2.72
C SER A 99 -7.19 -26.28 3.45
N SER A 100 -6.97 -24.98 3.61
CA SER A 100 -5.82 -24.45 4.35
C SER A 100 -5.86 -24.84 5.84
N ALA A 101 -7.03 -24.87 6.47
CA ALA A 101 -7.20 -25.31 7.86
C ALA A 101 -6.85 -26.80 8.02
N VAL A 102 -7.34 -27.66 7.13
CA VAL A 102 -7.04 -29.10 7.12
C VAL A 102 -5.56 -29.35 6.84
N LYS A 103 -4.95 -28.60 5.90
CA LYS A 103 -3.51 -28.69 5.61
C LYS A 103 -2.68 -28.25 6.82
N SER A 104 -3.05 -27.15 7.47
CA SER A 104 -2.38 -26.68 8.69
C SER A 104 -2.48 -27.70 9.82
N ARG A 105 -3.64 -28.37 9.97
CA ARG A 105 -3.81 -29.45 10.96
C ARG A 105 -2.86 -30.61 10.70
N LYS A 106 -2.75 -31.07 9.44
CA LYS A 106 -1.82 -32.15 9.06
C LYS A 106 -0.36 -31.77 9.31
N LEU A 107 0.03 -30.54 9.00
CA LEU A 107 1.39 -30.04 9.21
C LEU A 107 1.77 -29.97 10.70
N ASN A 108 0.81 -29.70 11.59
CA ASN A 108 1.04 -29.63 13.03
C ASN A 108 0.99 -31.01 13.73
N ALA A 109 0.56 -32.06 13.03
CA ALA A 109 0.45 -33.42 13.57
C ALA A 109 1.69 -34.29 13.26
N ILE A 110 2.65 -33.73 12.50
CA ILE A 110 3.98 -34.30 12.19
C ILE A 110 4.99 -33.59 13.09
#